data_AF-A0A3M8VYW5-F1
#
_entry.id   AF-A0A3M8VYW5-F1
#
_cell.length_a   1.000
_cell.length_b   1.000
_cell.length_c   1.000
_cell.angle_alpha   90.00
_cell.angle_beta   90.00
_cell.angle_gamma   90.00
#
_symmetry.space_group_name_H-M   'P 1'
#
loop_
_entity.id
_entity.type
_entity.pdbx_description
1 polymer ?
#
loop_
_entity_poly.entity_id
_entity_poly.type
_entity_poly.pdbx_seq_one_letter_code
_entity_poly.pdbx_strand_id
1 'polypeptide(L)'
;MSEQPINPRLAEDIQWREKRGPARYQNWTEKPVRYFTVIDQDDGSILGYVWAGDEDDAAFYEPRTEGGSRAVNHGMVWLNRLREGKGRGLRATQTLHELYGKSEPAGNGRPLPGSLAHAPNAAVVKALAQTP
;
A
#
# COMPACT_ATOMS: atom_id res chain seq x y z
N MET A 1 -11.44 -1.90 59.30
CA MET A 1 -11.96 -2.39 58.00
C MET A 1 -12.53 -1.17 57.31
N SER A 2 -11.89 -0.70 56.24
CA SER A 2 -12.20 0.58 55.60
C SER A 2 -12.66 0.29 54.18
N GLU A 3 -13.96 0.46 53.91
CA GLU A 3 -14.51 0.42 52.55
C GLU A 3 -14.18 1.73 51.83
N GLN A 4 -13.45 1.65 50.72
CA GLN A 4 -13.29 2.79 49.79
C GLN A 4 -14.52 2.87 48.88
N PRO A 5 -15.13 4.06 48.72
CA PRO A 5 -16.25 4.23 47.81
C PRO A 5 -15.78 4.18 46.35
N ILE A 6 -16.40 3.31 45.55
CA ILE A 6 -16.18 3.20 44.10
C ILE A 6 -16.68 4.49 43.44
N ASN A 7 -15.80 5.17 42.72
CA ASN A 7 -16.06 6.45 42.05
C ASN A 7 -17.01 6.24 40.85
N PRO A 8 -18.19 6.88 40.79
CA PRO A 8 -19.21 6.62 39.77
C PRO A 8 -18.84 7.06 38.34
N ARG A 9 -17.71 7.77 38.14
CA ARG A 9 -17.23 8.17 36.81
C ARG A 9 -16.63 7.03 35.97
N LEU A 10 -16.45 5.84 36.54
CA LEU A 10 -16.01 4.65 35.80
C LEU A 10 -17.17 3.90 35.11
N ALA A 11 -18.41 4.37 35.28
CA ALA A 11 -19.61 3.80 34.65
C ALA A 11 -19.98 4.48 33.31
N GLU A 12 -19.11 5.32 32.75
CA GLU A 12 -19.28 5.79 31.38
C GLU A 12 -18.91 4.63 30.44
N ASP A 13 -19.93 3.93 29.94
CA ASP A 13 -19.85 3.03 28.80
C ASP A 13 -19.15 3.77 27.65
N ILE A 14 -17.86 3.51 27.49
CA ILE A 14 -17.10 3.94 26.31
C ILE A 14 -17.68 3.15 25.14
N GLN A 15 -18.71 3.73 24.51
CA GLN A 15 -19.21 3.26 23.23
C GLN A 15 -18.08 3.45 22.22
N TRP A 16 -17.30 2.39 22.01
CA TRP A 16 -16.32 2.27 20.94
C TRP A 16 -17.04 2.40 19.61
N ARG A 17 -17.23 3.65 19.15
CA ARG A 17 -17.55 3.93 17.77
C ARG A 17 -16.26 3.78 17.01
N GLU A 18 -16.00 2.57 16.54
CA GLU A 18 -14.93 2.29 15.59
C GLU A 18 -15.10 3.23 14.39
N LYS A 19 -14.39 4.36 14.42
CA LYS A 19 -14.25 5.20 13.23
C LYS A 19 -13.37 4.39 12.29
N ARG A 20 -14.00 3.65 11.36
CA ARG A 20 -13.27 2.98 10.28
C ARG A 20 -12.37 4.04 9.63
N GLY A 21 -11.06 3.83 9.74
CA GLY A 21 -10.08 4.65 9.03
C GLY A 21 -10.35 4.62 7.52
N PRO A 22 -9.69 5.49 6.74
CA PRO A 22 -9.88 5.51 5.30
C PRO A 22 -9.64 4.12 4.71
N ALA A 23 -10.48 3.73 3.74
CA ALA A 23 -10.47 2.39 3.18
C ALA A 23 -9.09 2.04 2.59
N ARG A 24 -8.55 0.87 2.97
CA ARG A 24 -7.24 0.37 2.55
C ARG A 24 -7.36 -1.10 2.17
N TYR A 25 -6.56 -1.52 1.20
CA TYR A 25 -6.27 -2.93 0.96
C TYR A 25 -5.37 -3.46 2.09
N GLN A 26 -5.34 -4.79 2.29
CA GLN A 26 -4.32 -5.39 3.14
C GLN A 26 -2.93 -5.15 2.56
N ASN A 27 -1.95 -4.83 3.41
CA ASN A 27 -0.58 -4.54 2.98
C ASN A 27 0.35 -5.76 3.03
N TRP A 28 -0.21 -6.97 3.20
CA TRP A 28 0.49 -8.24 3.15
C TRP A 28 -0.46 -9.30 2.59
N THR A 29 0.09 -10.37 2.03
CA THR A 29 -0.64 -11.60 1.65
C THR A 29 0.36 -12.71 1.35
N GLU A 30 -0.04 -13.96 1.61
CA GLU A 30 0.68 -15.17 1.18
C GLU A 30 0.16 -15.72 -0.16
N LYS A 31 -0.87 -15.08 -0.73
CA LYS A 31 -1.48 -15.45 -2.01
C LYS A 31 -0.73 -14.83 -3.18
N PRO A 32 -0.85 -15.40 -4.40
CA PRO A 32 -0.26 -14.82 -5.60
C PRO A 32 -0.66 -13.36 -5.82
N VAL A 33 0.33 -12.55 -6.23
CA VAL A 33 0.15 -11.13 -6.54
C VAL A 33 0.62 -10.81 -7.95
N ARG A 34 0.10 -9.74 -8.52
CA ARG A 34 0.68 -9.05 -9.69
C ARG A 34 1.41 -7.82 -9.21
N TYR A 35 2.46 -7.43 -9.91
CA TYR A 35 3.21 -6.22 -9.58
C TYR A 35 3.78 -5.54 -10.82
N PHE A 36 4.12 -4.26 -10.69
CA PHE A 36 4.92 -3.54 -11.67
C PHE A 36 5.99 -2.70 -10.97
N THR A 37 7.06 -2.38 -11.71
CA THR A 37 8.17 -1.56 -11.22
C THR A 37 7.84 -0.08 -11.37
N VAL A 38 8.09 0.71 -10.33
CA VAL A 38 8.05 2.17 -10.37
C VAL A 38 9.46 2.69 -10.57
N ILE A 39 9.65 3.49 -11.62
CA ILE A 39 10.91 4.17 -11.89
C ILE A 39 10.78 5.67 -11.70
N ASP A 40 11.89 6.31 -11.35
CA ASP A 40 12.02 7.73 -11.35
C ASP A 40 11.92 8.29 -12.78
N GLN A 41 11.36 9.48 -12.90
CA GLN A 41 11.15 10.09 -14.21
C GLN A 41 12.41 10.80 -14.73
N ASP A 42 13.27 11.29 -13.83
CA ASP A 42 14.43 12.10 -14.14
C ASP A 42 15.62 11.21 -14.54
N ASP A 43 15.96 10.24 -13.70
CA ASP A 43 17.15 9.39 -13.88
C ASP A 43 16.84 7.93 -14.23
N GLY A 44 15.57 7.53 -14.20
CA GLY A 44 15.14 6.16 -14.50
C GLY A 44 15.45 5.13 -13.42
N SER A 45 15.95 5.55 -12.25
CA SER A 45 16.25 4.66 -11.13
C SER A 45 14.99 3.96 -10.61
N ILE A 46 15.13 2.73 -10.09
CA ILE A 46 14.00 2.02 -9.50
C ILE A 46 13.68 2.61 -8.13
N LEU A 47 12.47 3.13 -7.99
CA LEU A 47 11.96 3.67 -6.73
C LEU A 47 11.29 2.58 -5.89
N GLY A 48 10.70 1.56 -6.53
CA GLY A 48 10.00 0.50 -5.81
C GLY A 48 9.04 -0.28 -6.70
N TYR A 49 8.07 -0.93 -6.07
CA TYR A 49 7.12 -1.82 -6.74
C TYR A 49 5.71 -1.59 -6.21
N VAL A 50 4.72 -1.53 -7.09
CA VAL A 50 3.31 -1.61 -6.70
C VAL A 50 2.84 -3.01 -6.96
N TRP A 51 2.21 -3.64 -5.97
CA TRP A 51 1.66 -4.99 -6.09
C TRP A 51 0.22 -5.08 -5.60
N ALA A 52 -0.51 -6.06 -6.12
CA ALA A 52 -1.90 -6.34 -5.75
C ALA A 52 -2.28 -7.81 -5.96
N GLY A 53 -3.09 -8.35 -5.05
CA GLY A 53 -3.69 -9.68 -5.09
C GLY A 53 -5.15 -9.64 -4.64
N ASP A 54 -6.04 -10.30 -5.38
CA ASP A 54 -7.48 -10.19 -5.13
C ASP A 54 -8.03 -11.20 -4.13
N GLU A 55 -7.31 -12.31 -3.87
CA GLU A 55 -7.81 -13.38 -2.99
C GLU A 55 -8.09 -12.88 -1.57
N ASP A 56 -7.20 -12.05 -1.02
CA ASP A 56 -7.33 -11.45 0.32
C ASP A 56 -7.55 -9.93 0.26
N ASP A 57 -7.86 -9.38 -0.92
CA ASP A 57 -8.06 -7.94 -1.12
C ASP A 57 -6.83 -7.11 -0.64
N ALA A 58 -5.66 -7.48 -1.16
CA ALA A 58 -4.35 -6.99 -0.73
C ALA A 58 -3.67 -6.16 -1.83
N ALA A 59 -3.08 -5.04 -1.46
CA ALA A 59 -2.25 -4.21 -2.34
C ALA A 59 -1.37 -3.26 -1.54
N PHE A 60 -0.16 -3.02 -2.03
CA PHE A 60 0.75 -2.09 -1.39
C PHE A 60 1.79 -1.54 -2.37
N TYR A 61 2.48 -0.49 -1.93
CA TYR A 61 3.70 0.00 -2.55
C TYR A 61 4.89 -0.39 -1.68
N GLU A 62 5.81 -1.15 -2.25
CA GLU A 62 7.05 -1.55 -1.61
C GLU A 62 8.21 -0.64 -2.06
N PRO A 63 8.73 0.25 -1.20
CA PRO A 63 9.85 1.13 -1.54
C PRO A 63 11.13 0.32 -1.72
N ARG A 64 11.92 0.63 -2.75
CA ARG A 64 13.26 0.03 -2.93
C ARG A 64 14.23 0.63 -1.92
N THR A 65 14.97 -0.22 -1.20
CA THR A 65 15.91 0.20 -0.17
C THR A 65 16.99 1.15 -0.72
N GLU A 66 17.55 0.84 -1.90
CA GLU A 66 18.57 1.68 -2.53
C GLU A 66 18.08 3.08 -2.93
N GLY A 67 16.77 3.23 -3.18
CA GLY A 67 16.17 4.53 -3.50
C GLY A 67 16.04 5.45 -2.29
N GLY A 68 16.33 4.97 -1.07
CA GLY A 68 16.37 5.74 0.16
C GLY A 68 15.12 6.61 0.39
N SER A 69 15.34 7.84 0.84
CA SER A 69 14.27 8.80 1.10
C SER A 69 13.43 9.13 -0.14
N ARG A 70 14.01 9.06 -1.35
CA ARG A 70 13.29 9.35 -2.60
C ARG A 70 12.23 8.29 -2.88
N ALA A 71 12.59 7.00 -2.75
CA ALA A 71 11.66 5.88 -2.84
C ALA A 71 10.50 6.00 -1.83
N VAL A 72 10.81 6.32 -0.58
CA VAL A 72 9.79 6.49 0.48
C VAL A 72 8.86 7.66 0.19
N ASN A 73 9.40 8.82 -0.17
CA ASN A 73 8.62 10.03 -0.45
C ASN A 73 7.67 9.82 -1.64
N HIS A 74 8.15 9.21 -2.72
CA HIS A 74 7.33 8.92 -3.90
C HIS A 74 6.28 7.83 -3.59
N GLY A 75 6.58 6.93 -2.65
CA GLY A 75 5.67 5.86 -2.22
C GLY A 75 4.34 6.34 -1.66
N MET A 76 4.30 7.49 -0.99
CA MET A 76 3.05 8.03 -0.44
C MET A 76 2.01 8.33 -1.52
N VAL A 77 2.45 8.75 -2.71
CA VAL A 77 1.55 9.01 -3.85
C VAL A 77 0.91 7.71 -4.33
N TRP A 78 1.68 6.64 -4.46
CA TRP A 78 1.17 5.32 -4.85
C TRP A 78 0.20 4.74 -3.82
N LEU A 79 0.53 4.86 -2.53
CA LEU A 79 -0.37 4.43 -1.45
C LEU A 79 -1.69 5.20 -1.44
N ASN A 80 -1.68 6.50 -1.74
CA ASN A 80 -2.90 7.30 -1.84
C ASN A 80 -3.76 6.86 -3.03
N ARG A 81 -3.15 6.62 -4.20
CA ARG A 81 -3.88 6.11 -5.37
C ARG A 81 -4.48 4.73 -5.14
N LEU A 82 -3.79 3.85 -4.41
CA LEU A 82 -4.37 2.56 -3.97
C LEU A 82 -5.59 2.78 -3.07
N ARG A 83 -5.52 3.72 -2.12
CA ARG A 83 -6.67 4.08 -1.27
C ARG A 83 -7.83 4.65 -2.07
N GLU A 84 -7.57 5.46 -3.09
CA GLU A 84 -8.61 5.97 -3.99
C GLU A 84 -9.31 4.84 -4.74
N GLY A 85 -8.55 3.88 -5.28
CA GLY A 85 -9.11 2.68 -5.90
C GLY A 85 -9.98 1.88 -4.92
N LYS A 86 -9.49 1.69 -3.68
CA LYS A 86 -10.26 1.02 -2.63
C LYS A 86 -11.53 1.77 -2.25
N GLY A 87 -11.45 3.09 -2.13
CA GLY A 87 -12.58 3.97 -1.82
C GLY A 87 -13.65 3.97 -2.91
N ARG A 88 -13.25 3.74 -4.16
CA ARG A 88 -14.15 3.50 -5.32
C ARG A 88 -14.73 2.08 -5.36
N GLY A 89 -14.37 1.21 -4.41
CA GLY A 89 -14.83 -0.18 -4.38
C GLY A 89 -14.16 -1.09 -5.41
N LEU A 90 -13.03 -0.68 -5.99
CA LEU A 90 -12.34 -1.48 -7.00
C LEU A 90 -11.64 -2.69 -6.35
N ARG A 91 -11.55 -3.79 -7.11
CA ARG A 91 -10.67 -4.91 -6.78
C ARG A 91 -9.20 -4.45 -6.81
N ALA A 92 -8.36 -5.07 -5.99
CA ALA A 92 -6.96 -4.71 -5.87
C ALA A 92 -6.23 -4.78 -7.22
N THR A 93 -6.42 -5.85 -7.99
CA THR A 93 -5.78 -5.99 -9.32
C THR A 93 -6.38 -5.06 -10.38
N GLN A 94 -7.65 -4.66 -10.24
CA GLN A 94 -8.26 -3.65 -11.11
C GLN A 94 -7.61 -2.29 -10.88
N THR A 95 -7.46 -1.88 -9.63
CA THR A 95 -6.72 -0.66 -9.27
C THR A 95 -5.29 -0.73 -9.80
N LEU A 96 -4.60 -1.86 -9.64
CA LEU A 96 -3.23 -2.03 -10.16
C LEU A 96 -3.15 -1.84 -11.68
N HIS A 97 -4.06 -2.41 -12.48
CA HIS A 97 -4.07 -2.19 -13.92
C HIS A 97 -4.40 -0.74 -14.30
N GLU A 98 -5.32 -0.08 -13.60
CA GLU A 98 -5.59 1.35 -13.81
C GLU A 98 -4.32 2.19 -13.57
N LEU A 99 -3.56 1.88 -12.51
CA LEU A 99 -2.32 2.58 -12.18
C LEU A 99 -1.20 2.30 -13.17
N TYR A 100 -1.10 1.07 -13.66
CA TYR A 100 -0.11 0.70 -14.67
C TYR A 100 -0.38 1.38 -16.02
N GLY A 101 -1.65 1.55 -16.40
CA GLY A 101 -2.04 2.17 -17.67
C GLY A 101 -2.02 3.71 -17.68
N LYS A 102 -1.91 4.36 -16.52
CA LYS A 102 -1.84 5.83 -16.43
C LYS A 102 -0.40 6.32 -16.63
N SER A 103 -0.20 7.18 -17.63
CA SER A 103 0.97 8.06 -17.66
C SER A 103 0.73 9.21 -16.68
N GLU A 104 1.48 9.22 -15.59
CA GLU A 104 1.35 10.26 -14.57
C GLU A 104 1.99 11.58 -15.01
N PRO A 105 1.43 12.75 -14.64
CA PRO A 105 2.10 14.03 -14.80
C PRO A 105 3.40 14.07 -14.00
N ALA A 106 4.30 14.99 -14.39
CA ALA A 106 5.67 15.07 -13.92
C ALA A 106 5.85 14.97 -12.38
N GLY A 107 6.81 14.16 -11.92
CA GLY A 107 7.46 14.31 -10.61
C GLY A 107 7.36 13.16 -9.59
N ASN A 108 6.42 12.21 -9.73
CA ASN A 108 6.14 11.19 -8.68
C ASN A 108 6.50 9.74 -9.07
N GLY A 109 7.39 9.57 -10.04
CA GLY A 109 7.70 8.28 -10.67
C GLY A 109 6.62 7.82 -11.65
N ARG A 110 6.93 6.80 -12.44
CA ARG A 110 6.01 6.20 -13.42
C ARG A 110 6.15 4.68 -13.44
N PRO A 111 5.14 3.94 -13.91
CA PRO A 111 5.32 2.52 -14.21
C PRO A 111 6.41 2.33 -15.26
N LEU A 112 7.33 1.39 -15.05
CA LEU A 112 8.28 0.95 -16.06
C LEU A 112 7.51 0.15 -17.14
N PRO A 113 7.50 0.57 -18.41
CA PRO A 113 6.80 -0.15 -19.46
C PRO A 113 7.30 -1.59 -19.59
N GLY A 114 6.37 -2.55 -19.68
CA GLY A 114 6.66 -3.97 -19.79
C GLY A 114 6.99 -4.67 -18.46
N SER A 115 6.97 -3.96 -17.32
CA SER A 115 7.33 -4.54 -16.02
C SER A 115 6.20 -5.27 -15.28
N LEU A 116 4.99 -5.32 -15.85
CA LEU A 116 3.87 -6.03 -15.22
C LEU A 116 4.15 -7.55 -15.18
N ALA A 117 4.24 -8.10 -13.97
CA ALA A 117 4.62 -9.48 -13.73
C ALA A 117 3.83 -10.11 -12.57
N HIS A 118 3.99 -11.42 -12.39
CA HIS A 118 3.42 -12.19 -11.28
C HIS A 118 4.49 -12.55 -10.25
N ALA A 119 4.10 -12.59 -8.98
CA ALA A 119 4.92 -13.13 -7.90
C ALA A 119 4.09 -14.12 -7.05
N PRO A 120 4.74 -15.14 -6.44
CA PRO A 120 4.06 -16.10 -5.58
C PRO A 120 3.31 -15.47 -4.40
N ASN A 121 3.81 -14.34 -3.87
CA ASN A 121 3.19 -13.56 -2.79
C ASN A 121 3.88 -12.19 -2.61
N ALA A 122 3.36 -11.38 -1.67
CA ALA A 122 3.91 -10.06 -1.36
C ALA A 122 5.34 -10.11 -0.79
N ALA A 123 5.73 -11.19 -0.09
CA ALA A 123 7.08 -11.31 0.47
C ALA A 123 8.16 -11.42 -0.62
N VAL A 124 7.85 -12.03 -1.77
CA VAL A 124 8.75 -12.04 -2.92
C VAL A 124 8.96 -10.63 -3.49
N VAL A 125 7.90 -9.82 -3.59
CA VAL A 125 8.02 -8.42 -4.04
C VAL A 125 8.85 -7.59 -3.04
N LYS A 126 8.68 -7.84 -1.75
CA LYS A 126 9.52 -7.25 -0.69
C LYS A 126 11.00 -7.62 -0.83
N ALA A 127 11.31 -8.86 -1.15
CA ALA A 127 12.69 -9.28 -1.41
C ALA A 127 13.29 -8.57 -2.65
N LEU A 128 12.51 -8.38 -3.72
CA LEU A 128 12.93 -7.60 -4.89
C LEU A 128 13.29 -6.15 -4.53
N ALA A 129 12.55 -5.55 -3.60
CA ALA A 129 12.81 -4.19 -3.11
C ALA A 129 14.08 -4.07 -2.25
N GLN A 130 14.59 -5.18 -1.73
CA GLN A 130 15.80 -5.25 -0.91
C GLN A 130 17.04 -5.62 -1.72
N THR A 131 16.89 -5.98 -3.00
CA THR A 131 18.01 -6.41 -3.84
C THR A 131 18.86 -5.20 -4.24
N PRO A 132 20.20 -5.25 -4.06
CA PRO A 132 21.13 -4.24 -4.55
C PRO A 132 21.06 -4.09 -6.09
#